data_AF-A0A1B8QWI6-F1
#
_entry.id   AF-A0A1B8QWI6-F1
#
_cell.length_a   1.000
_cell.length_b   1.000
_cell.length_c   1.000
_cell.angle_alpha   90.00
_cell.angle_beta   90.00
_cell.angle_gamma   90.00
#
_symmetry.space_group_name_H-M   'P 1'
#
loop_
_entity.id
_entity.type
_entity.pdbx_description
1 polymer ?
#
loop_
_entity_poly.entity_id
_entity_poly.type
_entity_poly.pdbx_seq_one_letter_code
_entity_poly.pdbx_strand_id
1 'polypeptide(L)'
;MTELDKIGLKITFSAETPKLAQSVLVDYINFVNQYILNQTNKEFKLGFYLRLDALKFTKLQIEESLTEAKKVQIENLTNALNIAKKAGITEFSKGNTNSLSIPEYMMGEGRLNISDSKLADGTYLFMLGEKYLRAQLDIAKGTEIVYPVNYYSTERQLAKLTELEPRLDNIGEVKSYYYLSSPDYPVQRDWPKRLILLIVGFVFGVVLSSLIILAREVFSNRA
;
A
#
# COMPACT_ATOMS: atom_id res chain seq x y z
N MET A 1 35.28 -6.36 14.39
CA MET A 1 34.19 -5.44 14.01
C MET A 1 34.38 -4.19 14.84
N THR A 2 34.71 -3.08 14.20
CA THR A 2 34.95 -1.79 14.86
C THR A 2 33.62 -1.20 15.31
N GLU A 3 33.58 -0.37 16.37
CA GLU A 3 32.37 0.32 16.85
C GLU A 3 31.64 1.10 15.75
N LEU A 4 32.37 1.57 14.73
CA LEU A 4 31.82 2.22 13.54
C LEU A 4 30.91 1.30 12.69
N ASP A 5 31.16 -0.01 12.68
CA ASP A 5 30.39 -0.99 11.91
C ASP A 5 28.99 -1.22 12.49
N LYS A 6 28.73 -0.73 13.72
CA LYS A 6 27.39 -0.77 14.35
C LYS A 6 26.52 0.44 13.98
N ILE A 7 27.12 1.54 13.53
CA ILE A 7 26.43 2.82 13.28
C ILE A 7 26.40 3.23 11.80
N GLY A 8 27.12 2.52 10.92
CA GLY A 8 27.12 2.80 9.49
C GLY A 8 27.89 1.76 8.66
N LEU A 9 27.76 1.88 7.34
CA LEU A 9 28.45 1.04 6.37
C LEU A 9 29.72 1.74 5.89
N LYS A 10 30.88 1.06 5.97
CA LYS A 10 32.12 1.54 5.37
C LYS A 10 32.19 1.14 3.90
N ILE A 11 32.21 2.12 3.01
CA ILE A 11 32.34 1.92 1.56
C ILE A 11 33.73 2.41 1.13
N THR A 12 34.42 1.61 0.32
CA THR A 12 35.78 1.92 -0.18
C THR A 12 35.85 1.66 -1.68
N PHE A 13 36.62 2.47 -2.40
CA PHE A 13 36.88 2.29 -3.81
C PHE A 13 38.37 2.52 -4.11
N SER A 14 38.95 1.68 -4.95
CA SER A 14 40.37 1.72 -5.31
C SER A 14 40.53 2.07 -6.78
N ALA A 15 41.40 3.04 -7.07
CA ALA A 15 41.72 3.45 -8.44
C ALA A 15 43.22 3.79 -8.57
N GLU A 16 43.66 4.04 -9.81
CA GLU A 16 45.07 4.31 -10.11
C GLU A 16 45.58 5.62 -9.52
N THR A 17 44.72 6.64 -9.39
CA THR A 17 45.07 7.94 -8.80
C THR A 17 44.14 8.29 -7.64
N PRO A 18 44.64 9.02 -6.62
CA PRO A 18 43.80 9.46 -5.49
C PRO A 18 42.56 10.25 -5.91
N LYS A 19 42.72 11.15 -6.89
CA LYS A 19 41.62 11.96 -7.44
C LYS A 19 40.56 11.09 -8.07
N LEU A 20 40.96 10.08 -8.87
CA LEU A 20 40.03 9.17 -9.52
C LEU A 20 39.32 8.28 -8.49
N ALA A 21 40.03 7.80 -7.47
CA ALA A 21 39.43 6.97 -6.42
C ALA A 21 38.31 7.72 -5.68
N GLN A 22 38.58 8.98 -5.32
CA GLN A 22 37.60 9.82 -4.64
C GLN A 22 36.42 10.17 -5.56
N SER A 23 36.68 10.63 -6.80
CA SER A 23 35.62 11.07 -7.71
C SER A 23 34.67 9.92 -8.06
N VAL A 24 35.22 8.74 -8.40
CA VAL A 24 34.40 7.58 -8.75
C VAL A 24 33.58 7.09 -7.56
N LEU A 25 34.11 7.14 -6.34
CA LEU A 25 33.33 6.79 -5.15
C LEU A 25 32.15 7.74 -4.95
N VAL A 26 32.38 9.05 -5.08
CA VAL A 26 31.33 10.07 -5.00
C VAL A 26 30.28 9.86 -6.09
N ASP A 27 30.71 9.70 -7.34
CA ASP A 27 29.82 9.50 -8.49
C ASP A 27 29.01 8.21 -8.37
N TYR A 28 29.63 7.13 -7.88
CA TYR A 28 28.94 5.86 -7.67
C TYR A 28 27.89 5.96 -6.56
N ILE A 29 28.20 6.62 -5.43
CA ILE A 29 27.22 6.86 -4.36
C ILE A 29 26.05 7.70 -4.88
N ASN A 30 26.33 8.75 -5.66
CA ASN A 30 25.30 9.59 -6.28
C ASN A 30 24.44 8.80 -7.26
N PHE A 31 25.05 7.97 -8.11
CA PHE A 31 24.35 7.10 -9.04
C PHE A 31 23.40 6.15 -8.32
N VAL A 32 23.89 5.43 -7.30
CA VAL A 32 23.07 4.49 -6.52
C VAL A 32 21.96 5.23 -5.79
N ASN A 33 22.23 6.39 -5.21
CA ASN A 33 21.21 7.23 -4.58
C ASN A 33 20.11 7.63 -5.56
N GLN A 34 20.46 8.13 -6.75
CA GLN A 34 19.48 8.49 -7.78
C GLN A 34 18.69 7.27 -8.27
N TYR A 35 19.35 6.12 -8.45
CA TYR A 35 18.69 4.88 -8.83
C TYR A 35 17.65 4.45 -7.79
N ILE A 36 18.03 4.42 -6.51
CA ILE A 36 17.13 4.05 -5.40
C ILE A 36 15.98 5.04 -5.31
N LEU A 37 16.25 6.34 -5.32
CA LEU A 37 15.21 7.37 -5.23
C LEU A 37 14.20 7.26 -6.37
N ASN A 38 14.68 7.05 -7.61
CA ASN A 38 13.78 6.84 -8.75
C ASN A 38 12.92 5.59 -8.58
N GLN A 39 13.49 4.49 -8.11
CA GLN A 39 12.75 3.25 -7.88
C GLN A 39 11.72 3.41 -6.75
N THR A 40 12.13 3.96 -5.60
CA THR A 40 11.24 4.25 -4.48
C THR A 40 10.12 5.20 -4.88
N ASN A 41 10.40 6.23 -5.67
CA ASN A 41 9.38 7.16 -6.14
C ASN A 41 8.36 6.49 -7.08
N LYS A 42 8.80 5.59 -7.96
CA LYS A 42 7.88 4.80 -8.80
C LYS A 42 6.98 3.90 -7.97
N GLU A 43 7.55 3.19 -7.00
CA GLU A 43 6.80 2.31 -6.10
C GLU A 43 5.82 3.10 -5.23
N PHE A 44 6.23 4.24 -4.69
CA PHE A 44 5.37 5.14 -3.94
C PHE A 44 4.21 5.68 -4.79
N LYS A 45 4.50 6.12 -6.02
CA LYS A 45 3.48 6.57 -6.98
C LYS A 45 2.47 5.46 -7.27
N LEU A 46 2.94 4.24 -7.53
CA LEU A 46 2.07 3.10 -7.75
C LEU A 46 1.18 2.83 -6.53
N GLY A 47 1.75 2.80 -5.33
CA GLY A 47 1.00 2.61 -4.08
C GLY A 47 -0.04 3.70 -3.84
N PHE A 48 0.29 4.95 -4.15
CA PHE A 48 -0.61 6.09 -4.07
C PHE A 48 -1.82 5.92 -5.01
N TYR A 49 -1.57 5.59 -6.29
CA TYR A 49 -2.64 5.37 -7.27
C TYR A 49 -3.51 4.16 -6.91
N LEU A 50 -2.92 3.04 -6.48
CA LEU A 50 -3.66 1.88 -6.00
C LEU A 50 -4.58 2.24 -4.83
N ARG A 51 -4.11 3.07 -3.89
CA ARG A 51 -4.94 3.54 -2.78
C ARG A 51 -6.09 4.43 -3.24
N LEU A 52 -5.82 5.33 -4.19
CA LEU A 52 -6.80 6.24 -4.78
C LEU A 52 -7.89 5.46 -5.53
N ASP A 53 -7.51 4.47 -6.34
CA ASP A 53 -8.43 3.60 -7.07
C ASP A 53 -9.25 2.72 -6.14
N ALA A 54 -8.65 2.17 -5.07
CA ALA A 54 -9.39 1.42 -4.06
C ALA A 54 -10.47 2.26 -3.36
N LEU A 55 -10.19 3.55 -3.08
CA LEU A 55 -11.17 4.48 -2.51
C LEU A 55 -12.28 4.81 -3.50
N LYS A 56 -11.96 5.04 -4.79
CA LYS A 56 -12.97 5.23 -5.85
C LYS A 56 -13.88 4.01 -5.97
N PHE A 57 -13.29 2.82 -6.02
CA PHE A 57 -14.04 1.56 -6.09
C PHE A 57 -14.95 1.38 -4.88
N THR A 58 -14.45 1.65 -3.67
CA THR A 58 -15.26 1.57 -2.44
C THR A 58 -16.44 2.54 -2.47
N LYS A 59 -16.22 3.78 -2.96
CA LYS A 59 -17.29 4.77 -3.13
C LYS A 59 -18.38 4.25 -4.08
N LEU A 60 -17.98 3.77 -5.25
CA LEU A 60 -18.90 3.21 -6.26
C LEU A 60 -19.69 2.02 -5.71
N GLN A 61 -19.02 1.10 -5.01
CA GLN A 61 -19.66 -0.07 -4.42
C GLN A 61 -20.75 0.33 -3.39
N ILE A 62 -20.50 1.38 -2.60
CA ILE A 62 -21.51 1.90 -1.66
C ILE A 62 -22.69 2.51 -2.43
N GLU A 63 -22.44 3.29 -3.48
CA GLU A 63 -23.50 3.90 -4.30
C GLU A 63 -24.38 2.85 -4.98
N GLU A 64 -23.75 1.86 -5.61
CA GLU A 64 -24.43 0.76 -6.29
C GLU A 64 -25.23 -0.08 -5.30
N SER A 65 -24.62 -0.54 -4.20
CA SER A 65 -25.32 -1.37 -3.20
C SER A 65 -26.53 -0.67 -2.58
N LEU A 66 -26.46 0.64 -2.32
CA LEU A 66 -27.60 1.40 -1.80
C LEU A 66 -28.68 1.60 -2.85
N THR A 67 -28.29 1.80 -4.12
CA THR A 67 -29.23 1.91 -5.24
C THR A 67 -29.98 0.60 -5.44
N GLU A 68 -29.26 -0.53 -5.41
CA GLU A 68 -29.84 -1.86 -5.49
C GLU A 68 -30.74 -2.17 -4.29
N ALA A 69 -30.30 -1.86 -3.07
CA ALA A 69 -31.11 -2.04 -1.87
C ALA A 69 -32.42 -1.24 -1.94
N LYS A 70 -32.37 0.01 -2.41
CA LYS A 70 -33.55 0.84 -2.63
C LYS A 70 -34.48 0.25 -3.70
N LYS A 71 -33.92 -0.26 -4.80
CA LYS A 71 -34.69 -0.93 -5.85
C LYS A 71 -35.41 -2.16 -5.32
N VAL A 72 -34.71 -3.04 -4.62
CA VAL A 72 -35.28 -4.24 -3.98
C VAL A 72 -36.37 -3.86 -2.97
N GLN A 73 -36.15 -2.81 -2.17
CA GLN A 73 -37.15 -2.30 -1.24
C GLN A 73 -38.44 -1.86 -1.96
N ILE A 74 -38.32 -1.11 -3.06
CA ILE A 74 -39.46 -0.66 -3.86
C ILE A 74 -40.21 -1.86 -4.47
N GLU A 75 -39.50 -2.84 -5.01
CA GLU A 75 -40.10 -4.06 -5.59
C GLU A 75 -40.85 -4.86 -4.52
N ASN A 76 -40.24 -5.08 -3.36
CA ASN A 76 -40.86 -5.78 -2.23
C ASN A 76 -42.12 -5.07 -1.73
N LEU A 77 -42.06 -3.75 -1.53
CA LEU A 77 -43.21 -2.94 -1.12
C LEU A 77 -44.32 -2.97 -2.17
N THR A 78 -43.97 -2.93 -3.46
CA THR A 78 -44.93 -3.01 -4.57
C THR A 78 -45.63 -4.37 -4.59
N ASN A 79 -44.88 -5.45 -4.44
CA ASN A 79 -45.42 -6.81 -4.39
C ASN A 79 -46.32 -7.01 -3.17
N ALA A 80 -45.88 -6.57 -1.99
CA ALA A 80 -46.66 -6.60 -0.77
C ALA A 80 -47.97 -5.82 -0.89
N LEU A 81 -47.93 -4.62 -1.47
CA LEU A 81 -49.11 -3.79 -1.72
C LEU A 81 -50.11 -4.51 -2.64
N ASN A 82 -49.61 -5.15 -3.70
CA ASN A 82 -50.45 -5.94 -4.61
C ASN A 82 -51.09 -7.14 -3.92
N ILE A 83 -50.37 -7.84 -3.05
CA ILE A 83 -50.92 -8.97 -2.26
C ILE A 83 -51.97 -8.46 -1.27
N ALA A 84 -51.68 -7.38 -0.53
CA ALA A 84 -52.61 -6.77 0.42
C ALA A 84 -53.93 -6.34 -0.26
N LYS A 85 -53.85 -5.70 -1.44
CA LYS A 85 -55.01 -5.34 -2.26
C LYS A 85 -55.84 -6.56 -2.67
N LYS A 86 -55.19 -7.63 -3.14
CA LYS A 86 -55.87 -8.88 -3.53
C LYS A 86 -56.52 -9.60 -2.35
N ALA A 87 -55.90 -9.53 -1.17
CA ALA A 87 -56.39 -10.16 0.06
C ALA A 87 -57.42 -9.31 0.82
N GLY A 88 -57.69 -8.07 0.39
CA GLY A 88 -58.59 -7.15 1.08
C GLY A 88 -58.06 -6.63 2.41
N ILE A 89 -56.73 -6.63 2.61
CA ILE A 89 -56.09 -6.16 3.86
C ILE A 89 -55.83 -4.66 3.72
N THR A 90 -56.77 -3.85 4.22
CA THR A 90 -56.73 -2.38 4.09
C THR A 90 -55.88 -1.70 5.16
N GLU A 91 -55.87 -2.22 6.38
CA GLU A 91 -55.14 -1.71 7.54
C GLU A 91 -54.44 -2.83 8.29
N PHE A 92 -53.36 -2.49 9.01
CA PHE A 92 -52.68 -3.42 9.90
C PHE A 92 -53.66 -3.87 10.99
N SER A 93 -54.09 -5.14 10.95
CA SER A 93 -55.05 -5.69 11.91
C SER A 93 -54.39 -5.84 13.28
N LYS A 94 -54.53 -4.81 14.11
CA LYS A 94 -54.11 -4.83 15.51
C LYS A 94 -55.22 -5.50 16.34
N GLY A 95 -55.32 -6.83 16.22
CA GLY A 95 -55.91 -7.73 17.22
C GLY A 95 -57.25 -7.40 17.88
N ASN A 96 -58.17 -6.62 17.29
CA ASN A 96 -59.48 -6.40 17.93
C ASN A 96 -60.67 -6.15 16.99
N THR A 97 -60.61 -6.48 15.71
CA THR A 97 -61.78 -6.36 14.83
C THR A 97 -61.82 -7.49 13.82
N ASN A 98 -62.65 -8.52 14.11
CA ASN A 98 -63.36 -9.51 13.27
C ASN A 98 -62.92 -9.86 11.82
N SER A 99 -61.71 -9.53 11.37
CA SER A 99 -61.18 -9.90 10.08
C SER A 99 -59.67 -10.14 10.21
N LEU A 100 -59.29 -11.41 10.12
CA LEU A 100 -57.91 -11.92 10.06
C LEU A 100 -57.21 -12.04 11.44
N SER A 101 -57.24 -13.26 11.98
CA SER A 101 -56.39 -13.70 13.08
C SER A 101 -54.94 -13.81 12.59
N ILE A 102 -54.09 -12.89 13.04
CA ILE A 102 -52.65 -13.07 12.96
C ILE A 102 -52.31 -14.23 13.91
N PRO A 103 -51.57 -15.28 13.49
CA PRO A 103 -51.22 -16.37 14.39
C PRO A 103 -50.52 -15.88 15.65
N GLU A 104 -50.96 -16.35 16.82
CA GLU A 104 -50.50 -15.95 18.16
C GLU A 104 -48.97 -15.91 18.31
N TYR A 105 -48.24 -16.77 17.57
CA TYR A 105 -46.78 -16.80 17.56
C TYR A 105 -46.10 -15.54 16.97
N MET A 106 -46.85 -14.65 16.33
CA MET A 106 -46.37 -13.35 15.82
C MET A 106 -46.66 -12.19 16.78
N MET A 107 -47.37 -12.45 17.89
CA MET A 107 -47.93 -11.45 18.82
C MET A 107 -47.29 -11.52 20.22
N GLY A 108 -46.01 -11.90 20.32
CA GLY A 108 -45.31 -11.85 21.62
C GLY A 108 -45.41 -10.45 22.23
N GLU A 109 -45.84 -10.35 23.50
CA GLU A 109 -46.18 -9.13 24.25
C GLU A 109 -45.03 -8.12 24.47
N GLY A 110 -43.88 -8.29 23.81
CA GLY A 110 -42.82 -7.30 23.75
C GLY A 110 -43.06 -6.38 22.56
N ARG A 111 -43.05 -5.06 22.80
CA ARG A 111 -43.01 -4.00 21.78
C ARG A 111 -42.19 -4.46 20.56
N LEU A 112 -42.87 -4.86 19.49
CA LEU A 112 -42.23 -5.40 18.31
C LEU A 112 -41.36 -4.31 17.69
N ASN A 113 -40.05 -4.40 17.90
CA ASN A 113 -39.09 -3.70 17.05
C ASN A 113 -39.30 -4.25 15.65
N ILE A 114 -39.96 -3.46 14.79
CA ILE A 114 -40.29 -3.82 13.39
C ILE A 114 -39.03 -4.21 12.62
N SER A 115 -37.84 -3.82 13.10
CA SER A 115 -36.53 -4.16 12.56
C SER A 115 -36.07 -5.61 12.75
N ASP A 116 -36.52 -6.33 13.79
CA ASP A 116 -36.10 -7.72 14.09
C ASP A 116 -37.19 -8.76 13.77
N SER A 117 -38.36 -8.29 13.30
CA SER A 117 -39.50 -9.16 13.01
C SER A 117 -39.38 -9.75 11.60
N LYS A 118 -39.76 -11.02 11.42
CA LYS A 118 -39.98 -11.66 10.10
C LYS A 118 -40.98 -10.90 9.21
N LEU A 119 -41.64 -9.86 9.72
CA LEU A 119 -42.44 -8.89 8.98
C LEU A 119 -41.59 -7.85 8.19
N ALA A 120 -40.34 -7.61 8.58
CA ALA A 120 -39.36 -6.87 7.77
C ALA A 120 -38.85 -7.72 6.60
N ASP A 121 -38.95 -9.04 6.72
CA ASP A 121 -38.65 -9.96 5.63
C ASP A 121 -39.79 -9.88 4.60
N GLY A 122 -39.43 -9.80 3.31
CA GLY A 122 -40.34 -9.41 2.22
C GLY A 122 -41.61 -10.28 2.11
N THR A 123 -41.57 -11.49 2.68
CA THR A 123 -42.63 -12.50 2.64
C THR A 123 -43.93 -12.09 3.33
N TYR A 124 -43.89 -11.35 4.45
CA TYR A 124 -45.08 -11.02 5.24
C TYR A 124 -45.45 -9.53 5.26
N LEU A 125 -44.73 -8.70 4.48
CA LEU A 125 -44.99 -7.26 4.36
C LEU A 125 -46.46 -6.93 4.04
N PHE A 126 -47.17 -7.80 3.31
CA PHE A 126 -48.57 -7.61 2.94
C PHE A 126 -49.52 -7.49 4.14
N MET A 127 -49.15 -8.06 5.30
CA MET A 127 -49.95 -8.00 6.53
C MET A 127 -50.03 -6.58 7.12
N LEU A 128 -49.12 -5.69 6.71
CA LEU A 128 -49.09 -4.28 7.13
C LEU A 128 -50.25 -3.44 6.56
N GLY A 129 -50.95 -3.97 5.56
CA GLY A 129 -52.13 -3.35 4.96
C GLY A 129 -51.82 -2.29 3.91
N GLU A 130 -52.79 -2.04 3.05
CA GLU A 130 -52.64 -1.16 1.88
C GLU A 130 -52.19 0.26 2.24
N LYS A 131 -52.81 0.89 3.24
CA LYS A 131 -52.53 2.30 3.59
C LYS A 131 -51.07 2.51 4.00
N TYR A 132 -50.54 1.61 4.84
CA TYR A 132 -49.17 1.69 5.31
C TYR A 132 -48.15 1.39 4.21
N LEU A 133 -48.39 0.34 3.42
CA LEU A 133 -47.52 -0.05 2.31
C LEU A 133 -47.46 1.03 1.22
N ARG A 134 -48.60 1.67 0.92
CA ARG A 134 -48.64 2.80 -0.02
C ARG A 134 -47.85 3.99 0.49
N ALA A 135 -48.02 4.38 1.76
CA ALA A 135 -47.25 5.47 2.36
C ALA A 135 -45.74 5.17 2.33
N GLN A 136 -45.34 3.95 2.69
CA GLN A 136 -43.93 3.53 2.60
C GLN A 136 -43.40 3.51 1.16
N LEU A 137 -44.20 3.08 0.19
CA LEU A 137 -43.81 3.09 -1.22
C LEU A 137 -43.64 4.52 -1.75
N ASP A 138 -44.53 5.42 -1.37
CA ASP A 138 -44.46 6.85 -1.75
C ASP A 138 -43.23 7.50 -1.12
N ILE A 139 -42.92 7.20 0.15
CA ILE A 139 -41.68 7.62 0.82
C ILE A 139 -40.47 7.05 0.07
N ALA A 140 -40.40 5.73 -0.13
CA ALA A 140 -39.25 5.08 -0.77
C ALA A 140 -39.00 5.60 -2.20
N LYS A 141 -40.06 5.95 -2.95
CA LYS A 141 -39.91 6.58 -4.28
C LYS A 141 -39.49 8.05 -4.19
N GLY A 142 -40.03 8.80 -3.23
CA GLY A 142 -39.81 10.24 -3.09
C GLY A 142 -38.53 10.65 -2.36
N THR A 143 -37.96 9.80 -1.51
CA THR A 143 -36.76 10.13 -0.72
C THR A 143 -35.47 9.82 -1.46
N GLU A 144 -34.51 10.73 -1.42
CA GLU A 144 -33.15 10.48 -1.89
C GLU A 144 -32.43 9.42 -1.04
N ILE A 145 -31.39 8.81 -1.60
CA ILE A 145 -30.56 7.82 -0.91
C ILE A 145 -29.74 8.53 0.16
N VAL A 146 -29.88 8.12 1.42
CA VAL A 146 -29.05 8.61 2.52
C VAL A 146 -27.81 7.73 2.61
N TYR A 147 -26.64 8.35 2.40
CA TYR A 147 -25.38 7.63 2.44
C TYR A 147 -24.88 7.38 3.88
N PRO A 148 -24.25 6.23 4.15
CA PRO A 148 -23.65 5.91 5.43
C PRO A 148 -22.39 6.75 5.71
N VAL A 149 -21.98 6.84 6.97
CA VAL A 149 -20.84 7.67 7.42
C VAL A 149 -19.53 7.33 6.69
N ASN A 150 -19.32 6.05 6.38
CA ASN A 150 -18.14 5.58 5.66
C ASN A 150 -18.05 6.15 4.23
N TYR A 151 -19.18 6.42 3.56
CA TYR A 151 -19.21 7.09 2.25
C TYR A 151 -18.54 8.46 2.32
N TYR A 152 -19.02 9.33 3.22
CA TYR A 152 -18.46 10.67 3.41
C TYR A 152 -17.01 10.63 3.90
N SER A 153 -16.65 9.62 4.70
CA SER A 153 -15.27 9.43 5.14
C SER A 153 -14.33 9.09 3.97
N THR A 154 -14.82 8.28 3.02
CA THR A 154 -14.12 7.86 1.81
C THR A 154 -13.98 9.04 0.87
N GLU A 155 -15.04 9.82 0.70
CA GLU A 155 -15.04 11.04 -0.12
C GLU A 155 -14.05 12.08 0.40
N ARG A 156 -14.01 12.33 1.71
CA ARG A 156 -13.02 13.24 2.31
C ARG A 156 -11.59 12.74 2.12
N GLN A 157 -11.36 11.44 2.26
CA GLN A 157 -10.03 10.85 2.02
C GLN A 157 -9.63 10.99 0.55
N LEU A 158 -10.55 10.72 -0.37
CA LEU A 158 -10.32 10.86 -1.81
C LEU A 158 -9.98 12.31 -2.15
N ALA A 159 -10.74 13.29 -1.65
CA ALA A 159 -10.47 14.71 -1.88
C ALA A 159 -9.07 15.13 -1.38
N LYS A 160 -8.69 14.71 -0.16
CA LYS A 160 -7.37 14.99 0.40
C LYS A 160 -6.24 14.35 -0.41
N LEU A 161 -6.42 13.11 -0.88
CA LEU A 161 -5.41 12.45 -1.71
C LEU A 161 -5.30 13.12 -3.08
N THR A 162 -6.41 13.44 -3.74
CA THR A 162 -6.38 14.16 -5.02
C THR A 162 -5.68 15.53 -4.91
N GLU A 163 -5.83 16.23 -3.78
CA GLU A 163 -5.08 17.48 -3.53
C GLU A 163 -3.55 17.26 -3.42
N LEU A 164 -3.13 16.10 -2.93
CA LEU A 164 -1.72 15.73 -2.77
C LEU A 164 -1.10 15.14 -4.03
N GLU A 165 -1.91 14.68 -4.99
CA GLU A 165 -1.45 14.13 -6.27
C GLU A 165 -0.42 15.02 -7.01
N PRO A 166 -0.62 16.34 -7.19
CA PRO A 166 0.38 17.19 -7.86
C PRO A 166 1.69 17.35 -7.07
N ARG A 167 1.70 17.07 -5.76
CA ARG A 167 2.91 17.12 -4.94
C ARG A 167 3.79 15.88 -5.11
N LEU A 168 3.25 14.83 -5.74
CA LEU A 168 3.92 13.56 -5.96
C LEU A 168 5.08 13.65 -6.95
N ASP A 169 5.09 14.68 -7.78
CA ASP A 169 6.17 14.97 -8.73
C ASP A 169 7.27 15.86 -8.14
N ASN A 170 6.95 16.65 -7.11
CA ASN A 170 7.87 17.59 -6.47
C ASN A 170 8.34 17.05 -5.11
N ILE A 171 8.95 15.87 -5.16
CA ILE A 171 9.65 15.31 -4.01
C ILE A 171 10.96 16.10 -3.94
N GLY A 172 11.14 16.92 -2.90
CA GLY A 172 12.30 17.81 -2.76
C GLY A 172 13.64 17.09 -2.72
N GLU A 173 14.69 17.74 -2.21
CA GLU A 173 16.02 17.10 -2.08
C GLU A 173 16.02 15.98 -1.01
N VAL A 174 15.52 14.80 -1.38
CA VAL A 174 15.55 13.59 -0.57
C VAL A 174 16.82 12.83 -0.88
N LYS A 175 17.50 12.32 0.16
CA LYS A 175 18.66 11.43 0.03
C LYS A 175 18.31 10.10 0.70
N SER A 176 18.73 8.99 0.09
CA SER A 176 18.57 7.65 0.67
C SER A 176 19.64 7.33 1.71
N TYR A 177 20.62 8.22 1.91
CA TYR A 177 21.76 8.02 2.79
C TYR A 177 22.19 9.34 3.47
N TYR A 178 22.95 9.19 4.56
CA TYR A 178 23.63 10.29 5.24
C TYR A 178 25.12 9.97 5.38
N TYR A 179 25.99 10.95 5.17
CA TYR A 179 27.42 10.79 5.41
C TYR A 179 27.73 10.93 6.90
N LEU A 180 28.29 9.88 7.50
CA LEU A 180 28.99 10.01 8.78
C LEU A 180 30.38 10.63 8.55
N SER A 181 31.03 10.24 7.46
CA SER A 181 32.29 10.80 6.96
C SER A 181 32.22 10.91 5.45
N SER A 182 32.62 12.06 4.91
CA SER A 182 32.71 12.25 3.45
C SER A 182 33.83 11.40 2.83
N PRO A 183 33.75 11.08 1.53
CA PRO A 183 34.80 10.36 0.82
C PRO A 183 36.17 11.06 0.93
N ASP A 184 37.14 10.35 1.52
CA ASP A 184 38.48 10.87 1.80
C ASP A 184 39.34 10.96 0.53
N TYR A 185 40.35 11.83 0.54
CA TYR A 185 41.37 11.92 -0.51
C TYR A 185 42.64 11.19 -0.08
N PRO A 186 42.93 9.98 -0.63
CA PRO A 186 44.03 9.17 -0.12
C PRO A 186 45.39 9.76 -0.52
N VAL A 187 46.10 10.34 0.46
CA VAL A 187 47.44 10.92 0.25
C VAL A 187 48.51 9.83 0.11
N GLN A 188 48.28 8.64 0.69
CA GLN A 188 49.21 7.52 0.65
C GLN A 188 48.67 6.40 -0.24
N ARG A 189 49.55 5.78 -1.04
CA ARG A 189 49.20 4.63 -1.89
C ARG A 189 49.07 3.37 -1.04
N ASP A 190 47.91 2.72 -1.10
CA ASP A 190 47.63 1.50 -0.35
C ASP A 190 48.56 0.33 -0.73
N TRP A 191 48.76 0.08 -2.03
CA TRP A 191 49.55 -1.05 -2.53
C TRP A 191 50.08 -0.86 -3.97
N PRO A 192 51.26 -1.42 -4.33
CA PRO A 192 52.28 -2.01 -3.45
C PRO A 192 53.08 -0.96 -2.70
N LYS A 193 53.41 -1.23 -1.43
CA LYS A 193 54.26 -0.35 -0.62
C LYS A 193 55.69 -0.40 -1.15
N ARG A 194 56.33 0.77 -1.28
CA ARG A 194 57.71 0.87 -1.81
C ARG A 194 58.69 -0.02 -1.06
N LEU A 195 58.51 -0.13 0.27
CA LEU A 195 59.34 -0.99 1.12
C LEU A 195 59.21 -2.48 0.77
N ILE A 196 57.97 -2.96 0.55
CA ILE A 196 57.73 -4.37 0.18
C ILE A 196 58.35 -4.65 -1.19
N LEU A 197 58.16 -3.74 -2.15
CA LEU A 197 58.76 -3.85 -3.48
C LEU A 197 60.30 -3.93 -3.40
N LEU A 198 60.91 -3.14 -2.51
CA LEU A 198 62.36 -3.12 -2.29
C LEU A 198 62.85 -4.43 -1.68
N ILE A 199 62.18 -4.95 -0.64
CA ILE A 199 62.55 -6.22 0.00
C ILE A 199 62.44 -7.38 -1.00
N VAL A 200 61.34 -7.43 -1.75
CA VAL A 200 61.14 -8.47 -2.76
C VAL A 200 62.20 -8.37 -3.85
N GLY A 201 62.47 -7.16 -4.37
CA GLY A 201 63.53 -6.94 -5.36
C GLY A 201 64.92 -7.33 -4.86
N PHE A 202 65.24 -7.02 -3.60
CA PHE A 202 66.51 -7.40 -2.98
C PHE A 202 66.67 -8.92 -2.88
N VAL A 203 65.65 -9.62 -2.38
CA VAL A 203 65.68 -11.09 -2.26
C VAL A 203 65.81 -11.75 -3.64
N PHE A 204 65.04 -11.29 -4.63
CA PHE A 204 65.17 -11.77 -6.01
C PHE A 204 66.56 -11.52 -6.60
N GLY A 205 67.14 -10.35 -6.33
CA GLY A 205 68.49 -10.00 -6.79
C GLY A 205 69.57 -10.93 -6.21
N VAL A 206 69.51 -11.20 -4.90
CA VAL A 206 70.45 -12.12 -4.24
C VAL A 206 70.33 -13.52 -4.84
N VAL A 207 69.12 -14.05 -4.98
CA VAL A 207 68.89 -15.40 -5.53
C VAL A 207 69.40 -15.53 -6.97
N LEU A 208 69.10 -14.55 -7.84
CA LEU A 208 69.59 -14.55 -9.23
C LEU A 208 71.12 -14.48 -9.28
N SER A 209 71.75 -13.65 -8.45
CA SER A 209 73.20 -13.50 -8.43
C SER A 209 73.90 -14.80 -8.02
N SER A 210 73.39 -15.50 -7.00
CA SER A 210 73.92 -16.80 -6.57
C SER A 210 73.78 -17.86 -7.65
N LEU A 211 72.65 -17.91 -8.36
CA LEU A 211 72.44 -18.84 -9.48
C LEU A 211 73.43 -18.61 -10.63
N ILE A 212 73.68 -17.34 -11.00
CA ILE A 212 74.63 -16.99 -12.07
C ILE A 212 76.06 -17.36 -11.69
N ILE A 213 76.47 -17.10 -10.45
CA ILE A 213 77.80 -17.46 -9.95
C ILE A 213 77.99 -18.98 -9.96
N LEU A 214 77.02 -19.74 -9.46
CA LEU A 214 77.05 -21.20 -9.49
C LEU A 214 77.09 -21.76 -10.92
N ALA A 215 76.29 -21.23 -11.83
CA ALA A 215 76.31 -21.65 -13.23
C ALA A 215 77.68 -21.38 -13.86
N ARG A 216 78.23 -20.17 -13.65
CA ARG A 216 79.57 -19.81 -14.16
C ARG A 216 80.66 -20.72 -13.61
N GLU A 217 80.62 -21.03 -12.32
CA GLU A 217 81.57 -21.93 -11.67
C GLU A 217 81.46 -23.35 -12.25
N VAL A 218 80.24 -23.88 -12.39
CA VAL A 218 80.01 -25.22 -12.96
C VAL A 218 80.48 -25.32 -14.42
N PHE A 219 80.27 -24.28 -15.23
CA PHE A 219 80.78 -24.25 -16.60
C PHE A 219 82.30 -24.05 -16.68
N SER A 220 82.89 -23.24 -15.79
CA SER A 220 84.33 -23.01 -15.76
C SER A 220 85.12 -24.19 -15.20
N ASN A 221 84.53 -24.97 -14.29
CA ASN A 221 85.16 -26.17 -13.70
C ASN A 221 84.95 -27.44 -14.57
N ARG A 222 84.13 -27.33 -15.63
CA ARG A 222 83.89 -28.40 -16.62
C ARG A 222 84.57 -28.14 -17.97
N ALA A 223 85.27 -27.02 -18.13
CA ALA A 223 86.16 -26.71 -19.24
C ALA A 223 87.61 -26.96 -18.81
#